data_AF-F6EIC2-F1
#
_entry.id   AF-F6EIC2-F1
#
_cell.length_a   1.000
_cell.length_b   1.000
_cell.length_c   1.000
_cell.angle_alpha   90.00
_cell.angle_beta   90.00
_cell.angle_gamma   90.00
#
_symmetry.space_group_name_H-M   'P 1'
#
loop_
_entity.id
_entity.type
_entity.pdbx_description
1 polymer ?
#
loop_
_entity_poly.entity_id
_entity_poly.type
_entity_poly.pdbx_seq_one_letter_code
_entity_poly.pdbx_strand_id
1 'polypeptide(L)'
;MYMARHVHAQSVHDEVLPTNSDCELFIGGFWGQPVNTATSFAFVVVGAIILARSAGSRRVLIFGLLAIGTGVGSVISHGPAPAWGEIVHDAPLVGILAFVAVDAISDLSKRELTWVWWVIPTVLALAVSEIGEPARIAAQTSITVLAIGASLLRFVKRPATRRTILTAGLLLGAGALIGTLSRSGMPLCNPDSLLQGHAIWHVMAAAAIWRLTPVVGTRGAIAALPLRRQARD
;
A
#
# COMPACT_ATOMS: atom_id res chain seq x y z
N MET A 1 7.55 15.87 51.41
CA MET A 1 8.06 14.48 51.34
C MET A 1 6.85 13.59 51.02
N TYR A 2 6.50 13.49 49.74
CA TYR A 2 5.32 12.75 49.27
C TYR A 2 5.74 11.33 48.92
N MET A 3 5.14 10.35 49.60
CA MET A 3 5.38 8.92 49.42
C MET A 3 4.97 8.47 48.01
N ALA A 4 5.94 7.92 47.27
CA ALA A 4 5.71 7.14 46.06
C ALA A 4 5.11 5.77 46.45
N ARG A 5 3.84 5.54 46.11
CA ARG A 5 3.30 4.18 45.98
C ARG A 5 3.78 3.64 44.63
N HIS A 6 4.83 2.83 44.66
CA HIS A 6 5.24 2.02 43.52
C HIS A 6 4.21 0.92 43.26
N VAL A 7 3.40 1.18 42.23
CA VAL A 7 3.01 0.27 41.14
C VAL A 7 3.31 -1.21 41.42
N HIS A 8 2.34 -1.90 42.02
CA HIS A 8 2.11 -3.32 41.79
C HIS A 8 0.79 -3.45 41.05
N ALA A 9 0.87 -3.45 39.72
CA ALA A 9 -0.19 -3.93 38.86
C ALA A 9 0.44 -4.53 37.60
N GLN A 10 0.46 -5.86 37.58
CA GLN A 10 0.22 -6.68 36.40
C GLN A 10 1.32 -6.74 35.33
N SER A 11 2.20 -7.74 35.53
CA SER A 11 2.83 -8.54 34.48
C SER A 11 1.78 -9.35 33.69
N VAL A 12 0.98 -8.67 32.87
CA VAL A 12 0.25 -9.32 31.78
C VAL A 12 1.16 -9.22 30.57
N HIS A 13 1.41 -10.36 29.92
CA HIS A 13 2.11 -10.51 28.65
C HIS A 13 2.23 -9.20 27.86
N ASP A 14 3.46 -8.75 27.63
CA ASP A 14 3.76 -7.74 26.61
C ASP A 14 3.45 -8.36 25.24
N GLU A 15 2.17 -8.51 24.91
CA GLU A 15 1.72 -8.55 23.54
C GLU A 15 2.09 -7.17 22.98
N VAL A 16 3.27 -7.11 22.37
CA VAL A 16 3.68 -5.98 21.54
C VAL A 16 2.59 -5.82 20.50
N LEU A 17 1.67 -4.88 20.72
CA LEU A 17 0.64 -4.58 19.72
C LEU A 17 1.37 -4.21 18.41
N PRO A 18 0.92 -4.73 17.26
CA PRO A 18 1.43 -4.41 15.92
C PRO A 18 1.73 -2.92 15.68
N THR A 19 0.91 -2.08 16.31
CA THR A 19 0.94 -0.61 16.21
C THR A 19 2.12 0.05 16.94
N ASN A 20 2.92 -0.68 17.70
CA ASN A 20 4.04 -0.13 18.47
C ASN A 20 5.17 0.46 17.62
N SER A 21 5.18 0.18 16.31
CA SER A 21 6.15 0.76 15.38
C SER A 21 5.76 2.15 14.87
N ASP A 22 4.47 2.49 14.94
CA ASP A 22 3.97 3.79 14.50
C ASP A 22 4.11 4.83 15.62
N CYS A 23 4.21 6.10 15.23
CA CYS A 23 4.33 7.20 16.19
C CYS A 23 2.99 7.63 16.81
N GLU A 24 1.88 7.40 16.11
CA GLU A 24 0.55 7.75 16.63
C GLU A 24 0.20 6.86 17.82
N LEU A 25 -0.23 7.47 18.92
CA LEU A 25 -0.61 6.76 20.13
C LEU A 25 -1.87 5.91 19.90
N PHE A 26 -1.86 4.72 20.47
CA PHE A 26 -3.01 3.82 20.44
C PHE A 26 -3.95 4.13 21.61
N ILE A 27 -5.17 4.57 21.31
CA ILE A 27 -6.21 4.92 22.30
C ILE A 27 -7.32 3.85 22.44
N GLY A 28 -7.26 2.80 21.63
CA GLY A 28 -8.19 1.67 21.68
C GLY A 28 -9.48 1.83 20.87
N GLY A 29 -10.18 0.70 20.70
CA GLY A 29 -11.45 0.63 19.96
C GLY A 29 -11.27 0.70 18.44
N PHE A 30 -12.33 1.09 17.73
CA PHE A 30 -12.28 1.19 16.25
C PHE A 30 -11.32 2.28 15.77
N TRP A 31 -11.11 3.33 16.56
CA TRP A 31 -10.20 4.43 16.29
C TRP A 31 -8.93 4.30 17.12
N GLY A 32 -8.32 3.11 17.13
CA GLY A 32 -7.09 2.83 17.87
C GLY A 32 -6.03 3.90 17.64
N GLN A 33 -5.66 4.14 16.38
CA GLN A 33 -4.86 5.27 15.93
C GLN A 33 -5.72 6.17 15.04
N PRO A 34 -6.43 7.17 15.61
CA PRO A 34 -7.51 7.88 14.91
C PRO A 34 -7.15 8.43 13.53
N VAL A 35 -5.98 9.05 13.38
CA VAL A 35 -5.51 9.69 12.15
C VAL A 35 -5.10 8.63 11.13
N ASN A 36 -4.34 7.61 11.55
CA ASN A 36 -3.95 6.50 10.68
C ASN A 36 -5.19 5.73 10.20
N THR A 37 -6.09 5.32 11.10
CA THR A 37 -7.36 4.65 10.75
C THR A 37 -8.19 5.51 9.79
N ALA A 38 -8.32 6.81 10.04
CA ALA A 38 -9.09 7.71 9.17
C ALA A 38 -8.49 7.80 7.77
N THR A 39 -7.17 7.94 7.67
CA THR A 39 -6.49 8.09 6.39
C THR A 39 -6.38 6.79 5.60
N SER A 40 -6.46 5.62 6.24
CA SER A 40 -6.58 4.32 5.56
C SER A 40 -7.79 4.24 4.62
N PHE A 41 -8.87 4.98 4.90
CA PHE A 41 -10.02 5.07 3.99
C PHE A 41 -9.68 5.71 2.64
N ALA A 42 -8.57 6.44 2.50
CA ALA A 42 -8.14 6.98 1.21
C ALA A 42 -7.93 5.86 0.18
N PHE A 43 -7.39 4.71 0.60
CA PHE A 43 -7.23 3.54 -0.27
C PHE A 43 -8.58 2.95 -0.69
N VAL A 44 -9.56 2.89 0.22
CA VAL A 44 -10.92 2.42 -0.06
C VAL A 44 -11.61 3.32 -1.08
N VAL A 45 -11.52 4.64 -0.87
CA VAL A 45 -12.10 5.65 -1.79
C VAL A 45 -11.45 5.54 -3.17
N VAL A 46 -10.13 5.51 -3.24
CA VAL A 46 -9.40 5.36 -4.52
C VAL A 46 -9.77 4.03 -5.19
N GLY A 47 -9.80 2.92 -4.45
CA GLY A 47 -10.16 1.61 -4.97
C GLY A 47 -11.58 1.60 -5.54
N ALA A 48 -12.55 2.17 -4.84
CA ALA A 48 -13.93 2.31 -5.33
C ALA A 48 -14.02 3.15 -6.61
N ILE A 49 -13.25 4.24 -6.68
CA ILE A 49 -13.13 5.07 -7.88
C ILE A 49 -12.55 4.27 -9.06
N ILE A 50 -11.53 3.45 -8.82
CA ILE A 50 -10.92 2.57 -9.83
C ILE A 50 -11.93 1.53 -10.31
N LEU A 51 -12.69 0.90 -9.40
CA LEU A 51 -13.72 -0.07 -9.75
C LEU A 51 -14.81 0.53 -10.64
N ALA A 52 -15.30 1.71 -10.27
CA ALA A 52 -16.31 2.45 -11.05
C ALA A 52 -15.82 2.80 -12.46
N ARG A 53 -14.49 2.91 -12.64
CA ARG A 53 -13.84 3.25 -13.92
C ARG A 53 -13.22 2.04 -14.63
N SER A 54 -13.45 0.84 -14.14
CA SER A 54 -12.84 -0.37 -14.70
C SER A 54 -13.26 -0.63 -16.15
N ALA A 55 -14.45 -0.15 -16.56
CA ALA A 55 -14.96 -0.23 -17.93
C ALA A 55 -14.84 -1.65 -18.55
N GLY A 56 -15.08 -2.69 -17.75
CA GLY A 56 -14.97 -4.10 -18.15
C GLY A 56 -13.55 -4.70 -18.13
N SER A 57 -12.52 -3.91 -17.83
CA SER A 57 -11.15 -4.41 -17.67
C SER A 57 -10.99 -5.20 -16.37
N ARG A 58 -10.86 -6.53 -16.49
CA ARG A 58 -10.60 -7.42 -15.34
C ARG A 58 -9.35 -7.03 -14.55
N ARG A 59 -8.31 -6.52 -15.21
CA ARG A 59 -7.06 -6.09 -14.55
C ARG A 59 -7.28 -4.84 -13.69
N VAL A 60 -8.01 -3.86 -14.21
CA VAL A 60 -8.35 -2.64 -13.45
C VAL A 60 -9.30 -2.97 -12.30
N LEU A 61 -10.24 -3.89 -12.51
CA LEU A 61 -11.10 -4.41 -11.44
C LEU A 61 -10.29 -5.04 -10.31
N ILE A 62 -9.37 -5.97 -10.63
CA ILE A 62 -8.51 -6.62 -9.62
C ILE A 62 -7.66 -5.58 -8.88
N PHE A 63 -7.07 -4.63 -9.61
CA PHE A 63 -6.27 -3.56 -9.00
C PHE A 63 -7.08 -2.69 -8.03
N GLY A 64 -8.32 -2.34 -8.39
CA GLY A 64 -9.25 -1.64 -7.51
C GLY A 64 -9.65 -2.44 -6.27
N LEU A 65 -9.92 -3.75 -6.41
CA LEU A 65 -10.23 -4.63 -5.29
C LEU A 65 -9.05 -4.77 -4.33
N LEU A 66 -7.83 -4.92 -4.85
CA LEU A 66 -6.63 -4.97 -4.04
C LEU A 66 -6.42 -3.66 -3.27
N ALA A 67 -6.66 -2.50 -3.89
CA ALA A 67 -6.61 -1.20 -3.22
C ALA A 67 -7.65 -1.07 -2.10
N ILE A 68 -8.89 -1.53 -2.31
CA ILE A 68 -9.90 -1.60 -1.25
C ILE A 68 -9.43 -2.53 -0.13
N GLY A 69 -8.89 -3.70 -0.48
CA GLY A 69 -8.34 -4.64 0.48
C GLY A 69 -7.26 -4.01 1.35
N THR A 70 -6.31 -3.28 0.76
CA THR A 70 -5.27 -2.54 1.50
C THR A 70 -5.87 -1.52 2.45
N GLY A 71 -6.89 -0.77 2.01
CA GLY A 71 -7.58 0.19 2.87
C GLY A 71 -8.29 -0.46 4.04
N VAL A 72 -9.06 -1.53 3.79
CA VAL A 72 -9.80 -2.26 4.83
C VAL A 72 -8.83 -2.92 5.83
N GLY A 73 -7.78 -3.58 5.33
CA GLY A 73 -6.75 -4.17 6.18
C GLY A 73 -6.06 -3.13 7.06
N SER A 74 -5.73 -1.96 6.50
CA SER A 74 -5.13 -0.84 7.23
C SER A 74 -6.08 -0.23 8.27
N VAL A 75 -7.37 -0.07 7.97
CA VAL A 75 -8.38 0.32 8.97
C VAL A 75 -8.43 -0.67 10.13
N ILE A 76 -8.36 -1.98 9.84
CA ILE A 76 -8.40 -3.02 10.88
C ILE A 76 -7.13 -2.97 11.74
N SER A 77 -5.94 -2.85 11.13
CA SER A 77 -4.67 -2.85 11.87
C SER A 77 -4.43 -1.61 12.71
N HIS A 78 -4.77 -0.42 12.21
CA HIS A 78 -4.62 0.82 12.98
C HIS A 78 -5.80 1.07 13.92
N GLY A 79 -6.98 0.55 13.59
CA GLY A 79 -8.19 0.70 14.38
C GLY A 79 -8.28 -0.33 15.51
N PRO A 80 -9.10 -1.39 15.37
CA PRO A 80 -9.24 -2.42 16.41
C PRO A 80 -7.96 -3.21 16.73
N ALA A 81 -6.99 -3.26 15.82
CA ALA A 81 -5.69 -3.92 15.97
C ALA A 81 -5.74 -5.35 16.57
N PRO A 82 -6.57 -6.27 16.05
CA PRO A 82 -6.57 -7.65 16.54
C PRO A 82 -5.25 -8.34 16.18
N ALA A 83 -4.93 -9.46 16.83
CA ALA A 83 -3.69 -10.23 16.59
C ALA A 83 -3.48 -10.65 15.11
N TRP A 84 -4.56 -10.81 14.34
CA TRP A 84 -4.51 -11.13 12.90
C TRP A 84 -4.52 -9.89 11.98
N GLY A 85 -4.57 -8.68 12.55
CA GLY A 85 -4.66 -7.42 11.82
C GLY A 85 -3.53 -7.26 10.81
N GLU A 86 -2.29 -7.53 11.21
CA GLU A 86 -1.11 -7.44 10.32
C GLU A 86 -1.29 -8.28 9.05
N ILE A 87 -1.83 -9.50 9.16
CA ILE A 87 -2.02 -10.40 8.02
C ILE A 87 -2.97 -9.76 6.99
N VAL A 88 -4.10 -9.22 7.44
CA VAL A 88 -5.09 -8.61 6.52
C VAL A 88 -4.64 -7.26 5.98
N HIS A 89 -3.71 -6.58 6.66
CA HIS A 89 -3.06 -5.37 6.18
C HIS A 89 -2.02 -5.66 5.11
N ASP A 90 -1.13 -6.62 5.36
CA ASP A 90 0.00 -6.92 4.49
C ASP A 90 -0.41 -7.68 3.23
N ALA A 91 -1.33 -8.64 3.34
CA ALA A 91 -1.74 -9.50 2.21
C ALA A 91 -2.16 -8.73 0.95
N PRO A 92 -3.11 -7.77 1.01
CA PRO A 92 -3.49 -7.00 -0.16
C PRO A 92 -2.38 -6.06 -0.64
N LEU A 93 -1.54 -5.52 0.26
CA LEU A 93 -0.43 -4.64 -0.09
C LEU A 93 0.65 -5.39 -0.89
N VAL A 94 1.08 -6.54 -0.38
CA VAL A 94 2.00 -7.45 -1.10
C VAL A 94 1.37 -7.90 -2.42
N GLY A 95 0.06 -8.16 -2.42
CA GLY A 95 -0.73 -8.47 -3.61
C GLY A 95 -0.68 -7.37 -4.67
N ILE A 96 -0.81 -6.09 -4.30
CA ILE A 96 -0.67 -4.95 -5.22
C ILE A 96 0.73 -4.94 -5.83
N LEU A 97 1.77 -5.09 -5.02
CA LEU A 97 3.16 -5.06 -5.51
C LEU A 97 3.44 -6.20 -6.50
N ALA A 98 3.05 -7.42 -6.14
CA ALA A 98 3.17 -8.58 -7.03
C ALA A 98 2.36 -8.40 -8.32
N PHE A 99 1.13 -7.87 -8.21
CA PHE A 99 0.28 -7.59 -9.37
C PHE A 99 0.91 -6.54 -10.30
N VAL A 100 1.44 -5.44 -9.76
CA VAL A 100 2.11 -4.39 -10.54
C VAL A 100 3.35 -4.94 -11.25
N ALA A 101 4.15 -5.76 -10.57
CA ALA A 101 5.29 -6.44 -11.18
C ALA A 101 4.85 -7.29 -12.38
N VAL A 102 3.85 -8.16 -12.18
CA VAL A 102 3.33 -9.07 -13.21
C VAL A 102 2.65 -8.33 -14.36
N ASP A 103 1.93 -7.24 -14.08
CA ASP A 103 1.33 -6.39 -15.12
C ASP A 103 2.40 -5.75 -16.01
N ALA A 104 3.45 -5.18 -15.39
CA ALA A 104 4.57 -4.60 -16.12
C ALA A 104 5.33 -5.66 -16.94
N ILE A 105 5.58 -6.84 -16.38
CA ILE A 105 6.23 -7.96 -17.09
C ILE A 105 5.34 -8.46 -18.24
N SER A 106 4.02 -8.53 -18.04
CA SER A 106 3.07 -8.92 -19.10
C SER A 106 3.14 -7.96 -20.30
N ASP A 107 3.16 -6.64 -20.03
CA ASP A 107 3.30 -5.62 -21.09
C ASP A 107 4.68 -5.68 -21.78
N LEU A 108 5.77 -5.84 -21.03
CA LEU A 108 7.12 -5.92 -21.57
C LEU A 108 7.36 -7.19 -22.41
N SER A 109 6.85 -8.33 -21.97
CA SER A 109 6.98 -9.62 -22.66
C SER A 109 5.97 -9.81 -23.79
N LYS A 110 4.97 -8.92 -23.91
CA LYS A 110 3.82 -9.06 -24.80
C LYS A 110 3.04 -10.38 -24.59
N ARG A 111 3.12 -10.96 -23.38
CA ARG A 111 2.42 -12.21 -23.00
C ARG A 111 1.41 -11.95 -21.89
N GLU A 112 0.28 -12.63 -21.99
CA GLU A 112 -0.75 -12.67 -20.94
C GLU A 112 -0.27 -13.56 -19.78
N LEU A 113 0.40 -12.99 -18.77
CA LEU A 113 0.60 -13.74 -17.53
C LEU A 113 -0.75 -13.85 -16.80
N THR A 114 -1.07 -15.09 -16.44
CA THR A 114 -2.30 -15.44 -15.71
C THR A 114 -2.24 -14.95 -14.26
N TRP A 115 -3.36 -15.05 -13.54
CA TRP A 115 -3.46 -14.63 -12.14
C TRP A 115 -2.49 -15.37 -11.21
N VAL A 116 -2.10 -16.60 -11.58
CA VAL A 116 -1.18 -17.46 -10.83
C VAL A 116 0.15 -16.75 -10.57
N TRP A 117 0.62 -15.95 -11.53
CA TRP A 117 1.92 -15.29 -11.46
C TRP A 117 2.01 -14.18 -10.42
N TRP A 118 0.89 -13.64 -9.94
CA TRP A 118 0.91 -12.67 -8.84
C TRP A 118 0.34 -13.25 -7.55
N VAL A 119 -0.61 -14.19 -7.62
CA VAL A 119 -1.17 -14.83 -6.42
C VAL A 119 -0.16 -15.75 -5.75
N ILE A 120 0.55 -16.62 -6.49
CA ILE A 120 1.52 -17.55 -5.87
C ILE A 120 2.64 -16.77 -5.16
N PRO A 121 3.31 -15.77 -5.77
CA PRO A 121 4.33 -15.00 -5.06
C PRO A 121 3.79 -14.26 -3.84
N THR A 122 2.54 -13.78 -3.90
CA THR A 122 1.89 -13.14 -2.74
C THR A 122 1.71 -14.13 -1.59
N VAL A 123 1.10 -15.29 -1.86
CA VAL A 123 0.86 -16.33 -0.86
C VAL A 123 2.18 -16.87 -0.31
N LEU A 124 3.18 -17.09 -1.16
CA LEU A 124 4.50 -17.54 -0.73
C LEU A 124 5.19 -16.49 0.14
N ALA A 125 5.12 -15.21 -0.21
CA ALA A 125 5.71 -14.14 0.59
C ALA A 125 5.07 -14.06 1.98
N LEU A 126 3.74 -14.24 2.07
CA LEU A 126 3.03 -14.30 3.35
C LEU A 126 3.44 -15.54 4.16
N ALA A 127 3.46 -16.73 3.54
CA ALA A 127 3.88 -17.96 4.21
C ALA A 127 5.32 -17.89 4.73
N VAL A 128 6.23 -17.27 3.97
CA VAL A 128 7.63 -17.05 4.38
C VAL A 128 7.72 -16.02 5.52
N SER A 129 6.80 -15.06 5.58
CA SER A 129 6.79 -14.03 6.63
C SER A 129 6.51 -14.59 8.03
N GLU A 130 5.86 -15.76 8.12
CA GLU A 130 5.60 -16.48 9.38
C GLU A 130 6.85 -17.13 9.98
N ILE A 131 7.95 -17.25 9.23
CA ILE A 131 9.19 -17.89 9.70
C ILE A 131 9.93 -16.98 10.70
N GLY A 132 9.81 -15.66 10.55
CA GLY A 132 10.44 -14.67 11.41
C GLY A 132 10.72 -13.35 10.69
N GLU A 133 11.09 -12.32 11.45
CA GLU A 133 11.33 -10.97 10.94
C GLU A 133 12.31 -10.90 9.75
N PRO A 134 13.49 -11.57 9.78
CA PRO A 134 14.40 -11.51 8.63
C PRO A 134 13.80 -12.09 7.35
N ALA A 135 13.01 -13.17 7.49
CA ALA A 135 12.35 -13.84 6.36
C ALA A 135 11.22 -12.96 5.80
N ARG A 136 10.42 -12.33 6.66
CA ARG A 136 9.41 -11.34 6.28
C ARG A 136 10.01 -10.17 5.51
N ILE A 137 11.04 -9.52 6.07
CA ILE A 137 11.72 -8.41 5.42
C ILE A 137 12.25 -8.82 4.05
N ALA A 138 12.93 -9.98 3.96
CA ALA A 138 13.49 -10.48 2.71
C ALA A 138 12.39 -10.76 1.66
N ALA A 139 11.30 -11.41 2.05
CA ALA A 139 10.18 -11.72 1.16
C ALA A 139 9.51 -10.44 0.62
N GLN A 140 9.11 -9.52 1.50
CA GLN A 140 8.44 -8.28 1.10
C GLN A 140 9.37 -7.36 0.29
N THR A 141 10.65 -7.29 0.67
CA THR A 141 11.66 -6.52 -0.09
C THR A 141 11.87 -7.10 -1.49
N SER A 142 11.91 -8.43 -1.62
CA SER A 142 12.07 -9.08 -2.93
C SER A 142 10.91 -8.75 -3.88
N ILE A 143 9.67 -8.83 -3.40
CA ILE A 143 8.48 -8.46 -4.18
C ILE A 143 8.52 -6.97 -4.56
N THR A 144 8.90 -6.10 -3.62
CA THR A 144 9.03 -4.66 -3.85
C THR A 144 10.09 -4.34 -4.90
N VAL A 145 11.27 -4.95 -4.81
CA VAL A 145 12.37 -4.78 -5.78
C VAL A 145 11.95 -5.26 -7.16
N LEU A 146 11.23 -6.37 -7.26
CA LEU A 146 10.69 -6.86 -8.54
C LEU A 146 9.67 -5.88 -9.13
N ALA A 147 8.76 -5.35 -8.32
CA ALA A 147 7.77 -4.37 -8.77
C ALA A 147 8.42 -3.07 -9.26
N ILE A 148 9.41 -2.55 -8.53
CA ILE A 148 10.19 -1.37 -8.91
C ILE A 148 10.97 -1.66 -10.19
N GLY A 149 11.74 -2.75 -10.24
CA GLY A 149 12.55 -3.13 -11.38
C GLY A 149 11.74 -3.29 -12.66
N ALA A 150 10.62 -4.02 -12.59
CA ALA A 150 9.70 -4.18 -13.71
C ALA A 150 9.09 -2.83 -14.16
N SER A 151 8.72 -1.96 -13.21
CA SER A 151 8.19 -0.63 -13.49
C SER A 151 9.24 0.30 -14.13
N LEU A 152 10.51 0.23 -13.69
CA LEU A 152 11.61 0.97 -14.28
C LEU A 152 11.94 0.49 -15.70
N LEU A 153 11.95 -0.82 -15.92
CA LEU A 153 12.10 -1.38 -17.27
C LEU A 153 10.95 -0.93 -18.18
N ARG A 154 9.70 -0.92 -17.67
CA ARG A 154 8.54 -0.38 -18.39
C ARG A 154 8.69 1.11 -18.68
N PHE A 155 9.14 1.90 -17.71
CA PHE A 155 9.44 3.33 -17.87
C PHE A 155 10.46 3.57 -19.01
N VAL A 156 11.54 2.79 -19.07
CA VAL A 156 12.55 2.91 -20.12
C VAL A 156 12.00 2.52 -21.49
N LYS A 157 11.35 1.35 -21.58
CA LYS A 157 10.92 0.73 -22.85
C LYS A 157 9.59 1.26 -23.41
N ARG A 158 8.74 1.90 -22.59
CA ARG A 158 7.41 2.39 -22.97
C ARG A 158 7.27 3.89 -22.69
N PRO A 159 7.69 4.77 -23.62
CA PRO A 159 7.68 6.22 -23.43
C PRO A 159 6.31 6.79 -23.02
N ALA A 160 5.22 6.24 -23.55
CA ALA A 160 3.86 6.66 -23.25
C ALA A 160 3.45 6.46 -21.78
N THR A 161 4.15 5.59 -21.04
CA THR A 161 3.88 5.32 -19.61
C THR A 161 4.74 6.16 -18.66
N ARG A 162 5.79 6.84 -19.17
CA ARG A 162 6.84 7.47 -18.36
C ARG A 162 6.30 8.48 -17.35
N ARG A 163 5.49 9.43 -17.82
CA ARG A 163 4.94 10.47 -16.96
C ARG A 163 4.13 9.87 -15.82
N THR A 164 3.33 8.83 -16.11
CA THR A 164 2.52 8.15 -15.12
C THR A 164 3.39 7.44 -14.08
N ILE A 165 4.33 6.59 -14.53
CA ILE A 165 5.22 5.82 -13.63
C ILE A 165 6.08 6.76 -12.79
N LEU A 166 6.64 7.83 -13.36
CA LEU A 166 7.43 8.79 -12.62
C LEU A 166 6.60 9.48 -11.53
N THR A 167 5.42 9.99 -11.87
CA THR A 167 4.56 10.66 -10.88
C THR A 167 4.09 9.72 -9.78
N ALA A 168 3.72 8.48 -10.11
CA ALA A 168 3.32 7.48 -9.13
C ALA A 168 4.50 7.08 -8.23
N GLY A 169 5.68 6.89 -8.81
CA GLY A 169 6.91 6.56 -8.09
C GLY A 169 7.37 7.68 -7.16
N LEU A 170 7.27 8.94 -7.58
CA LEU A 170 7.59 10.09 -6.73
C LEU A 170 6.61 10.22 -5.55
N LEU A 171 5.30 10.07 -5.80
CA LEU A 171 4.29 10.07 -4.74
C LEU A 171 4.55 8.94 -3.73
N LEU A 172 4.72 7.71 -4.21
CA LEU A 172 4.96 6.57 -3.34
C LEU A 172 6.28 6.70 -2.59
N GLY A 173 7.36 7.08 -3.27
CA GLY A 173 8.69 7.22 -2.67
C GLY A 173 8.75 8.32 -1.61
N ALA A 174 8.15 9.49 -1.87
CA ALA A 174 8.07 10.57 -0.89
C ALA A 174 7.20 10.17 0.31
N GLY A 175 6.04 9.55 0.07
CA GLY A 175 5.20 9.03 1.14
C GLY A 175 5.93 7.99 2.00
N ALA A 176 6.61 7.03 1.37
CA ALA A 176 7.33 5.97 2.07
C ALA A 176 8.45 6.53 2.93
N LEU A 177 9.18 7.52 2.41
CA LEU A 177 10.23 8.22 3.14
C LEU A 177 9.67 8.94 4.37
N ILE A 178 8.59 9.71 4.20
CA ILE A 178 7.93 10.42 5.31
C ILE A 178 7.41 9.43 6.35
N GLY A 179 6.69 8.39 5.94
CA GLY A 179 6.17 7.37 6.84
C GLY A 179 7.28 6.65 7.62
N THR A 180 8.38 6.29 6.96
CA THR A 180 9.54 5.63 7.60
C THR A 180 10.22 6.54 8.61
N LEU A 181 10.46 7.80 8.27
CA LEU A 181 11.08 8.78 9.16
C LEU A 181 10.18 9.22 10.31
N SER A 182 8.88 8.88 10.25
CA SER A 182 7.88 9.21 11.26
C SER A 182 7.49 8.00 12.12
N ARG A 183 8.21 6.88 12.04
CA ARG A 183 8.03 5.74 12.95
C ARG A 183 8.48 6.07 14.37
N SER A 184 8.01 5.31 15.35
CA SER A 184 8.45 5.44 16.74
C SER A 184 9.98 5.40 16.85
N GLY A 185 10.57 6.40 17.52
CA GLY A 185 12.02 6.57 17.66
C GLY A 185 12.73 7.24 16.49
N MET A 186 12.03 7.57 15.39
CA MET A 186 12.60 8.25 14.22
C MET A 186 12.44 9.78 14.29
N PRO A 187 13.24 10.57 13.54
CA PRO A 187 13.36 12.02 13.74
C PRO A 187 12.08 12.85 13.51
N LEU A 188 11.11 12.33 12.74
CA LEU A 188 9.85 13.03 12.46
C LEU A 188 8.71 12.56 13.37
N CYS A 189 8.96 11.64 14.31
CA CYS A 189 7.94 11.20 15.24
C CYS A 189 7.61 12.29 16.26
N ASN A 190 6.34 12.70 16.28
CA ASN A 190 5.74 13.48 17.35
C ASN A 190 4.35 12.87 17.71
N PRO A 191 4.22 12.16 18.85
CA PRO A 191 2.98 11.48 19.21
C PRO A 191 1.83 12.45 19.52
N ASP A 192 2.15 13.69 19.94
CA ASP A 192 1.16 14.72 20.27
C ASP A 192 0.67 15.50 19.03
N SER A 193 1.26 15.24 17.86
CA SER A 193 0.89 15.90 16.61
C SER A 193 -0.41 15.33 16.04
N LEU A 194 -1.33 16.19 15.62
CA LEU A 194 -2.48 15.77 14.79
C LEU A 194 -2.06 15.38 13.37
N LEU A 195 -0.89 15.87 12.91
CA LEU A 195 -0.33 15.50 11.62
C LEU A 195 0.63 14.32 11.82
N GLN A 196 0.15 13.13 11.48
CA GLN A 196 0.94 11.90 11.54
C GLN A 196 1.61 11.63 10.20
N GLY A 197 2.92 11.36 10.20
CA GLY A 197 3.65 11.08 8.96
C GLY A 197 3.22 9.77 8.28
N HIS A 198 2.76 8.79 9.07
CA HIS A 198 2.16 7.57 8.54
C HIS A 198 0.82 7.85 7.82
N ALA A 199 0.04 8.82 8.31
CA ALA A 199 -1.17 9.28 7.63
C ALA A 199 -0.87 9.95 6.27
N ILE A 200 0.24 10.70 6.17
CA ILE A 200 0.73 11.26 4.89
C ILE A 200 1.08 10.12 3.93
N TRP A 201 1.76 9.07 4.42
CA TRP A 201 2.05 7.86 3.65
C TRP A 201 0.78 7.25 3.05
N HIS A 202 -0.29 7.05 3.84
CA HIS A 202 -1.56 6.51 3.35
C HIS A 202 -2.12 7.30 2.16
N VAL A 203 -2.21 8.62 2.30
CA VAL A 203 -2.78 9.49 1.26
C VAL A 203 -1.92 9.50 0.01
N MET A 204 -0.59 9.57 0.15
CA MET A 204 0.33 9.59 -0.99
C MET A 204 0.39 8.24 -1.71
N ALA A 205 0.34 7.11 -0.97
CA ALA A 205 0.28 5.78 -1.54
C ALA A 205 -1.05 5.55 -2.28
N ALA A 206 -2.18 5.96 -1.70
CA ALA A 206 -3.48 5.91 -2.38
C ALA A 206 -3.48 6.77 -3.66
N ALA A 207 -2.88 7.97 -3.61
CA ALA A 207 -2.71 8.82 -4.79
C ALA A 207 -1.80 8.17 -5.85
N ALA A 208 -0.74 7.48 -5.44
CA ALA A 208 0.14 6.74 -6.35
C ALA A 208 -0.60 5.57 -7.04
N ILE A 209 -1.41 4.81 -6.29
CA ILE A 209 -2.27 3.75 -6.82
C ILE A 209 -3.24 4.33 -7.85
N TRP A 210 -3.97 5.39 -7.50
CA TRP A 210 -4.86 6.07 -8.44
C TRP A 210 -4.11 6.50 -9.70
N ARG A 211 -2.94 7.13 -9.53
CA ARG A 211 -2.14 7.65 -10.63
C ARG A 211 -1.65 6.54 -11.56
N LEU A 212 -1.37 5.35 -11.06
CA LEU A 212 -0.88 4.21 -11.84
C LEU A 212 -1.99 3.55 -12.69
N THR A 213 -3.26 3.71 -12.33
CA THR A 213 -4.43 3.09 -13.01
C THR A 213 -4.38 3.15 -14.55
N PRO A 214 -4.05 4.28 -15.21
CA PRO A 214 -4.07 4.37 -16.67
C PRO A 214 -3.08 3.46 -17.38
N VAL A 215 -2.06 2.93 -16.69
CA VAL A 215 -1.09 1.99 -17.29
C VAL A 215 -1.40 0.53 -16.97
N VAL A 216 -2.27 0.26 -16.00
CA VAL A 216 -2.67 -1.11 -15.64
C VAL A 216 -3.39 -1.76 -16.82
N GLY A 217 -2.91 -2.93 -17.24
CA GLY A 217 -3.47 -3.66 -18.38
C GLY A 217 -3.24 -3.01 -19.75
N THR A 218 -2.51 -1.90 -19.85
CA THR A 218 -2.14 -1.32 -21.15
C THR A 218 -1.16 -2.21 -21.87
N ARG A 219 -1.48 -2.57 -23.12
CA ARG A 219 -0.60 -3.32 -24.02
C ARG A 219 -0.46 -2.57 -25.32
N GLY A 220 0.71 -2.00 -25.58
CA GLY A 220 1.06 -1.42 -26.89
C GLY A 220 0.14 -0.30 -27.45
N ALA A 221 -0.90 0.13 -26.73
CA ALA A 221 -2.00 0.93 -27.28
C ALA A 221 -2.20 2.29 -26.60
N ILE A 222 -1.13 2.93 -26.12
CA ILE A 222 -1.18 4.39 -25.93
C ILE A 222 -0.65 5.04 -27.22
N ALA A 223 -1.33 4.76 -28.32
CA ALA A 223 -1.11 5.36 -29.63
C ALA A 223 -2.42 5.45 -30.41
N ALA A 224 -3.55 5.75 -29.74
CA ALA A 224 -4.80 6.20 -30.37
C ALA A 224 -5.85 6.52 -29.29
N LEU A 225 -5.68 7.64 -28.59
CA LEU A 225 -6.85 8.36 -28.08
C LEU A 225 -7.05 9.53 -29.03
N PRO A 226 -8.01 9.48 -29.96
CA PRO A 226 -8.43 10.68 -30.66
C PRO A 226 -8.99 11.61 -29.59
N LEU A 227 -8.43 12.81 -29.50
CA LEU A 227 -9.08 13.92 -28.84
C LEU A 227 -10.41 14.15 -29.56
N ARG A 228 -11.50 13.54 -29.09
CA ARG A 228 -12.85 13.98 -29.45
C ARG A 228 -13.00 15.39 -28.87
N ARG A 229 -12.68 16.39 -29.70
CA ARG A 229 -13.19 17.75 -29.54
C ARG A 229 -14.71 17.63 -29.44
N GLN A 230 -15.27 17.93 -28.28
CA GLN A 230 -16.64 18.40 -28.19
C GLN A 230 -16.68 19.76 -28.90
N ALA A 231 -16.96 19.74 -30.20
CA ALA A 231 -17.74 20.80 -30.79
C ALA A 231 -19.19 20.54 -30.34
N ARG A 232 -19.74 21.45 -29.55
CA ARG A 232 -21.18 21.63 -29.47
C ARG A 232 -21.46 22.99 -30.08
N ASP A 233 -22.16 22.93 -31.19
CA ASP A 233 -23.11 23.96 -31.62
C ASP A 233 -24.23 24.10 -30.57
#